data_AF-A0A956R487-F1
#
_entry.id   AF-A0A956R487-F1
#
_cell.length_a   1.000
_cell.length_b   1.000
_cell.length_c   1.000
_cell.angle_alpha   90.00
_cell.angle_beta   90.00
_cell.angle_gamma   90.00
#
_symmetry.space_group_name_H-M   'P 1'
#
loop_
_entity.id
_entity.type
_entity.pdbx_description
1 polymer ?
#
loop_
_entity_poly.entity_id
_entity_poly.type
_entity_poly.pdbx_seq_one_letter_code
_entity_poly.pdbx_strand_id
1 'polypeptide(L)'
;MDDDADRDLLNRWFQGDKRAGSQLIRRNFESVNRFFANKVPDDDRADLIQSTLEKCVEVADRFRGEAKFRTFLLSIARNVLLHYYRTRGRKLDQLDPLTHSVAELSTAGILTKLALAKERTVIFDALRLLPIDLQIVLELKYWEQLTAIECGIILDVPANTVSSRIRRAKRQLTRILQDMQARPEGSPSGEWPPVGEEPPSGEEPPSGEEPPSGEGSPSSGMDRWMEEVRHLLGGDPRELLAQRERHQKTPPPPTLEDDQG
;
A
#
# COMPACT_ATOMS: atom_id res chain seq x y z
N MET A 1 -18.01 -4.02 -14.39
CA MET A 1 -19.08 -3.82 -15.38
C MET A 1 -19.23 -2.35 -15.78
N ASP A 2 -18.18 -1.51 -15.68
CA ASP A 2 -18.30 -0.06 -15.90
C ASP A 2 -17.46 0.48 -17.07
N ASP A 3 -16.75 -0.40 -17.77
CA ASP A 3 -15.75 -0.02 -18.77
C ASP A 3 -16.38 0.59 -20.04
N ASP A 4 -17.59 0.15 -20.43
CA ASP A 4 -18.29 0.66 -21.62
C ASP A 4 -18.88 2.06 -21.38
N ALA A 5 -19.41 2.30 -20.18
CA ALA A 5 -19.91 3.62 -19.78
C ALA A 5 -18.75 4.63 -19.65
N ASP A 6 -17.62 4.21 -19.08
CA ASP A 6 -16.42 5.05 -19.00
C ASP A 6 -15.84 5.34 -20.39
N ARG A 7 -15.91 4.39 -21.32
CA ARG A 7 -15.49 4.58 -22.71
C ARG A 7 -16.39 5.58 -23.45
N ASP A 8 -17.71 5.55 -23.24
CA ASP A 8 -18.62 6.55 -23.80
C ASP A 8 -18.30 7.95 -23.27
N LEU A 9 -18.17 8.08 -21.94
CA LEU A 9 -17.84 9.36 -21.30
C LEU A 9 -16.51 9.92 -21.81
N LEU A 10 -15.51 9.05 -21.99
CA LEU A 10 -14.21 9.42 -22.54
C LEU A 10 -14.32 9.90 -23.99
N ASN A 11 -15.03 9.17 -24.86
CA ASN A 11 -15.22 9.55 -26.26
C ASN A 11 -15.90 10.92 -26.38
N ARG A 12 -16.95 11.15 -25.57
CA ARG A 12 -17.65 12.44 -25.52
C ARG A 12 -16.75 13.54 -25.00
N TRP A 13 -15.94 13.26 -24.00
CA TRP A 13 -14.97 14.22 -23.47
C TRP A 13 -13.97 14.64 -24.56
N PHE A 14 -13.41 13.70 -25.34
CA PHE A 14 -12.52 14.01 -26.47
C PHE A 14 -13.20 14.75 -27.62
N GLN A 15 -14.53 14.70 -27.71
CA GLN A 15 -15.33 15.52 -28.63
C GLN A 15 -15.67 16.91 -28.06
N GLY A 16 -15.13 17.27 -26.88
CA GLY A 16 -15.30 18.58 -26.25
C GLY A 16 -16.39 18.63 -25.17
N ASP A 17 -17.06 17.52 -24.83
CA ASP A 17 -18.04 17.47 -23.75
C ASP A 17 -17.36 17.49 -22.37
N LYS A 18 -17.13 18.69 -21.84
CA LYS A 18 -16.54 18.90 -20.51
C LYS A 18 -17.36 18.25 -19.37
N ARG A 19 -18.67 18.04 -19.55
CA ARG A 19 -19.51 17.39 -18.54
C ARG A 19 -19.20 15.90 -18.49
N ALA A 20 -18.97 15.27 -19.64
CA ALA A 20 -18.57 13.87 -19.72
C ALA A 20 -17.23 13.63 -19.01
N GLY A 21 -16.24 14.50 -19.24
CA GLY A 21 -14.95 14.47 -18.52
C GLY A 21 -15.11 14.64 -17.01
N SER A 22 -15.96 15.58 -16.58
CA SER A 22 -16.25 15.79 -15.16
C SER A 22 -16.91 14.57 -14.49
N GLN A 23 -17.80 13.89 -15.21
CA GLN A 23 -18.42 12.64 -14.71
C GLN A 23 -17.38 11.52 -14.59
N LEU A 24 -16.57 11.32 -15.63
CA LEU A 24 -15.53 10.29 -15.65
C LEU A 24 -14.52 10.47 -14.50
N ILE A 25 -14.10 11.72 -14.26
CA ILE A 25 -13.22 12.07 -13.13
C ILE A 25 -13.90 11.77 -11.79
N ARG A 26 -15.16 12.19 -11.60
CA ARG A 26 -15.90 11.96 -10.35
C ARG A 26 -16.03 10.46 -10.02
N ARG A 27 -16.26 9.61 -11.02
CA ARG A 27 -16.34 8.15 -10.83
C ARG A 27 -15.03 7.55 -10.33
N ASN A 28 -13.90 8.11 -10.76
CA ASN A 28 -12.57 7.62 -10.44
C ASN A 28 -11.89 8.37 -9.29
N PHE A 29 -12.51 9.45 -8.79
CA PHE A 29 -11.96 10.29 -7.71
C PHE A 29 -11.60 9.47 -6.47
N GLU A 30 -12.47 8.55 -6.07
CA GLU A 30 -12.25 7.76 -4.85
C GLU A 30 -11.04 6.81 -4.99
N SER A 31 -10.79 6.25 -6.18
CA SER A 31 -9.58 5.47 -6.44
C SER A 31 -8.31 6.31 -6.28
N VAL A 32 -8.32 7.57 -6.75
CA VAL A 32 -7.19 8.50 -6.58
C VAL A 32 -7.03 8.90 -5.10
N ASN A 33 -8.14 9.18 -4.41
CA ASN A 33 -8.13 9.50 -2.99
C ASN A 33 -7.54 8.35 -2.15
N ARG A 34 -8.00 7.11 -2.37
CA ARG A 34 -7.42 5.92 -1.74
C ARG A 34 -5.95 5.73 -2.12
N PHE A 35 -5.59 6.00 -3.37
CA PHE A 35 -4.20 5.95 -3.81
C PHE A 35 -3.32 6.89 -2.98
N PHE A 36 -3.77 8.04 -2.50
CA PHE A 36 -2.90 8.89 -1.66
C PHE A 36 -3.03 8.60 -0.16
N ALA A 37 -4.14 8.03 0.30
CA ALA A 37 -4.51 7.95 1.72
C ALA A 37 -3.46 7.35 2.68
N ASN A 38 -2.65 6.38 2.24
CA ASN A 38 -1.60 5.76 3.06
C ASN A 38 -0.16 6.12 2.63
N LYS A 39 -0.01 7.13 1.76
CA LYS A 39 1.29 7.48 1.16
C LYS A 39 1.68 8.92 1.33
N VAL A 40 0.83 9.80 1.87
CA VAL A 40 1.14 11.23 2.09
C VAL A 40 0.44 11.75 3.35
N PRO A 41 0.88 12.87 3.95
CA PRO A 41 0.13 13.54 5.01
C PRO A 41 -1.27 13.96 4.52
N ASP A 42 -2.26 13.95 5.42
CA ASP A 42 -3.63 14.34 5.08
C ASP A 42 -3.71 15.78 4.53
N ASP A 43 -2.88 16.69 5.06
CA ASP A 43 -2.84 18.10 4.66
C ASP A 43 -2.34 18.28 3.21
N ASP A 44 -1.50 17.37 2.70
CA ASP A 44 -1.00 17.43 1.31
C ASP A 44 -1.90 16.65 0.34
N ARG A 45 -2.81 15.79 0.83
CA ARG A 45 -3.55 14.84 -0.01
C ARG A 45 -4.44 15.55 -1.03
N ALA A 46 -5.14 16.59 -0.63
CA ALA A 46 -6.06 17.32 -1.51
C ALA A 46 -5.32 17.94 -2.70
N ASP A 47 -4.17 18.57 -2.45
CA ASP A 47 -3.34 19.22 -3.47
C ASP A 47 -2.77 18.20 -4.47
N LEU A 48 -2.40 17.01 -4.01
CA LEU A 48 -1.90 15.94 -4.88
C LEU A 48 -3.00 15.30 -5.72
N ILE A 49 -4.21 15.17 -5.18
CA ILE A 49 -5.38 14.77 -5.97
C ILE A 49 -5.65 15.84 -7.04
N GLN A 50 -5.70 17.11 -6.67
CA GLN A 50 -5.90 18.21 -7.62
C GLN A 50 -4.83 18.20 -8.73
N SER A 51 -3.55 18.11 -8.35
CA SER A 51 -2.42 18.02 -9.29
C SER A 51 -2.55 16.83 -10.25
N THR A 52 -3.09 15.70 -9.77
CA THR A 52 -3.35 14.51 -10.59
C THR A 52 -4.46 14.78 -11.60
N LEU A 53 -5.55 15.42 -11.17
CA LEU A 53 -6.68 15.75 -12.04
C LEU A 53 -6.33 16.81 -13.08
N GLU A 54 -5.58 17.84 -12.71
CA GLU A 54 -5.09 18.88 -13.63
C GLU A 54 -4.21 18.26 -14.72
N LYS A 55 -3.21 17.47 -14.33
CA LYS A 55 -2.36 16.72 -15.29
C LYS A 55 -3.19 15.78 -16.16
N CYS A 56 -4.19 15.11 -15.59
CA CYS A 56 -5.08 14.25 -16.37
C CYS A 56 -5.79 15.02 -17.47
N VAL A 57 -6.28 16.22 -17.20
CA VAL A 57 -6.91 17.09 -18.21
C VAL A 57 -5.89 17.54 -19.26
N GLU A 58 -4.69 17.93 -18.84
CA GLU A 58 -3.61 18.37 -19.74
C GLU A 58 -3.15 17.29 -20.73
N VAL A 59 -3.12 16.03 -20.28
CA VAL A 59 -2.65 14.89 -21.09
C VAL A 59 -3.77 14.00 -21.61
N ALA A 60 -5.04 14.38 -21.41
CA ALA A 60 -6.22 13.58 -21.76
C ALA A 60 -6.18 13.15 -23.23
N ASP A 61 -5.87 14.07 -24.14
CA ASP A 61 -5.82 13.83 -25.59
C ASP A 61 -4.76 12.79 -26.02
N ARG A 62 -3.78 12.48 -25.14
CA ARG A 62 -2.75 11.47 -25.40
C ARG A 62 -3.21 10.06 -25.05
N PHE A 63 -4.34 9.91 -24.36
CA PHE A 63 -4.82 8.61 -23.93
C PHE A 63 -5.46 7.86 -25.11
N ARG A 64 -4.82 6.75 -25.49
CA ARG A 64 -5.16 5.96 -26.69
C ARG A 64 -6.25 4.91 -26.48
N GLY A 65 -6.81 4.81 -25.28
CA GLY A 65 -7.83 3.79 -24.95
C GLY A 65 -7.28 2.36 -24.87
N GLU A 66 -5.96 2.18 -24.84
CA GLU A 66 -5.28 0.88 -24.75
C GLU A 66 -5.38 0.23 -23.36
N ALA A 67 -5.73 1.03 -22.34
CA ALA A 67 -5.98 0.60 -20.97
C ALA A 67 -7.32 1.16 -20.49
N LYS A 68 -7.74 0.80 -19.28
CA LYS A 68 -8.87 1.47 -18.62
C LYS A 68 -8.49 2.89 -18.22
N PHE A 69 -9.46 3.81 -18.23
CA PHE A 69 -9.23 5.19 -17.80
C PHE A 69 -8.69 5.27 -16.37
N ARG A 70 -9.21 4.43 -15.46
CA ARG A 70 -8.70 4.30 -14.09
C ARG A 70 -7.21 3.98 -14.03
N THR A 71 -6.73 3.07 -14.89
CA THR A 71 -5.31 2.70 -14.98
C THR A 71 -4.48 3.90 -15.38
N PHE A 72 -4.90 4.63 -16.41
CA PHE A 72 -4.24 5.86 -16.85
C PHE A 72 -4.18 6.92 -15.75
N LEU A 73 -5.29 7.15 -15.05
CA LEU A 73 -5.36 8.13 -13.96
C LEU A 73 -4.43 7.76 -12.80
N LEU A 74 -4.33 6.48 -12.44
CA LEU A 74 -3.43 6.00 -11.39
C LEU A 74 -1.95 6.03 -11.82
N SER A 75 -1.63 5.89 -13.11
CA SER A 75 -0.27 6.16 -13.63
C SER A 75 0.14 7.61 -13.39
N ILE A 76 -0.77 8.57 -13.62
CA ILE A 76 -0.53 9.99 -13.33
C ILE A 76 -0.36 10.20 -11.83
N ALA A 77 -1.22 9.60 -11.01
CA ALA A 77 -1.15 9.70 -9.55
C ALA A 77 0.20 9.19 -9.01
N ARG A 78 0.73 8.08 -9.54
CA ARG A 78 2.07 7.59 -9.17
C ARG A 78 3.15 8.59 -9.54
N ASN A 79 3.12 9.16 -10.74
CA ASN A 79 4.10 10.17 -11.15
C ASN A 79 4.05 11.42 -10.28
N VAL A 80 2.84 11.87 -9.91
CA VAL A 80 2.63 12.97 -8.96
C VAL A 80 3.22 12.64 -7.59
N LEU A 81 2.98 11.44 -7.06
CA LEU A 81 3.55 10.98 -5.79
C LEU A 81 5.08 10.97 -5.81
N LEU A 82 5.68 10.39 -6.85
CA LEU A 82 7.13 10.34 -6.97
C LEU A 82 7.73 11.74 -7.10
N HIS A 83 7.06 12.64 -7.82
CA HIS A 83 7.47 14.03 -7.91
C HIS A 83 7.40 14.74 -6.55
N TYR A 84 6.31 14.55 -5.79
CA TYR A 84 6.15 15.08 -4.44
C TYR A 84 7.31 14.67 -3.52
N TYR A 85 7.72 13.40 -3.57
CA TYR A 85 8.84 12.93 -2.74
C TYR A 85 10.20 13.40 -3.23
N ARG A 86 10.40 13.51 -4.55
CA ARG A 86 11.62 14.13 -5.11
C ARG A 86 11.77 15.57 -4.66
N THR A 87 10.70 16.37 -4.65
CA THR A 87 10.82 17.80 -4.32
C THR A 87 10.93 18.10 -2.83
N ARG A 88 10.44 17.22 -1.96
CA ARG A 88 10.40 17.41 -0.50
C ARG A 88 11.55 16.76 0.26
N GLY A 89 12.24 15.79 -0.34
CA GLY A 89 13.39 15.12 0.26
C GLY A 89 14.65 15.98 0.34
N ARG A 90 15.53 15.71 1.32
CA ARG A 90 16.84 16.41 1.44
C ARG A 90 17.80 16.09 0.29
N LYS A 91 17.45 15.13 -0.58
CA LYS A 91 18.21 14.71 -1.75
C LYS A 91 17.27 14.58 -2.94
N LEU A 92 17.06 15.70 -3.64
CA LEU A 92 16.06 15.80 -4.71
C LEU A 92 16.20 14.76 -5.84
N ASP A 93 17.41 14.21 -6.03
CA ASP A 93 17.75 13.36 -7.18
C ASP A 93 18.06 11.89 -6.86
N GLN A 94 17.92 11.44 -5.59
CA GLN A 94 18.27 10.07 -5.18
C GLN A 94 17.07 9.16 -4.91
N LEU A 95 15.85 9.61 -5.20
CA LEU A 95 14.66 8.78 -4.99
C LEU A 95 14.65 7.58 -5.93
N ASP A 96 14.80 6.39 -5.36
CA ASP A 96 14.51 5.11 -6.00
C ASP A 96 13.30 4.46 -5.31
N PRO A 97 12.14 4.33 -5.99
CA PRO A 97 10.91 3.79 -5.40
C PRO A 97 10.97 2.28 -5.11
N LEU A 98 12.02 1.57 -5.55
CA LEU A 98 12.25 0.16 -5.22
C LEU A 98 13.08 -0.05 -3.96
N THR A 99 13.67 1.01 -3.42
CA THR A 99 14.51 0.96 -2.21
C THR A 99 13.99 1.87 -1.11
N HIS A 100 13.46 3.04 -1.45
CA HIS A 100 13.00 4.02 -0.47
C HIS A 100 11.54 3.83 -0.10
N SER A 101 11.25 3.88 1.20
CA SER A 101 9.91 3.74 1.76
C SER A 101 9.25 5.09 2.06
N VAL A 102 7.92 5.08 2.21
CA VAL A 102 7.18 6.28 2.66
C VAL A 102 7.60 6.69 4.06
N ALA A 103 7.86 5.71 4.94
CA ALA A 103 8.30 5.96 6.30
C ALA A 103 9.63 6.72 6.36
N GLU A 104 10.58 6.40 5.48
CA GLU A 104 11.88 7.09 5.38
C GLU A 104 11.75 8.53 4.84
N LEU A 105 10.89 8.71 3.84
CA LEU A 105 10.79 9.98 3.09
C LEU A 105 9.86 10.99 3.77
N SER A 106 8.94 10.51 4.60
CA SER A 106 8.12 11.36 5.43
C SER A 106 8.98 12.05 6.48
N THR A 107 9.05 13.38 6.46
CA THR A 107 9.47 14.14 7.63
C THR A 107 8.50 13.83 8.78
N ALA A 108 9.03 13.54 9.97
CA ALA A 108 8.26 13.11 11.14
C ALA A 108 7.02 14.00 11.34
N GLY A 109 5.84 13.45 11.08
CA GLY A 109 4.60 14.23 11.05
C GLY A 109 3.36 13.48 10.55
N ILE A 110 3.52 12.42 9.73
CA ILE A 110 2.38 11.59 9.29
C ILE A 110 1.83 10.70 10.43
N LEU A 111 2.47 10.69 11.61
CA LEU A 111 1.90 10.06 12.81
C LEU A 111 0.72 10.84 13.40
N THR A 112 0.40 12.03 12.90
CA THR A 112 -0.55 12.93 13.59
C THR A 112 -1.70 13.33 12.69
N LYS A 113 -2.77 12.51 12.76
CA LYS A 113 -4.21 12.75 12.41
C LYS A 113 -4.88 11.57 11.69
N LEU A 114 -4.15 10.48 11.48
CA LEU A 114 -4.75 9.15 11.41
C LEU A 114 -5.29 8.65 12.78
N ALA A 115 -5.19 9.49 13.82
CA ALA A 115 -5.67 9.24 15.17
C ALA A 115 -7.21 9.42 15.34
N LEU A 116 -7.93 9.89 14.31
CA LEU A 116 -9.40 10.01 14.37
C LEU A 116 -10.16 8.77 13.89
N ALA A 117 -9.46 7.72 13.49
CA ALA A 117 -9.99 6.37 13.46
C ALA A 117 -9.03 5.47 14.25
N LYS A 118 -9.32 5.26 15.54
CA LYS A 118 -8.61 4.35 16.47
C LYS A 118 -8.57 2.86 16.04
N GLU A 119 -8.83 2.58 14.76
CA GLU A 119 -8.84 1.26 14.15
C GLU A 119 -8.04 1.22 12.82
N ARG A 120 -7.17 2.19 12.55
CA ARG A 120 -6.22 2.07 11.44
C ARG A 120 -5.02 1.23 11.88
N THR A 121 -4.82 0.19 11.10
CA THR A 121 -4.32 -1.13 11.45
C THR A 121 -2.82 -1.21 11.21
N VAL A 122 -2.11 -1.97 12.05
CA VAL A 122 -0.68 -2.29 11.94
C VAL A 122 -0.22 -2.60 10.51
N ILE A 123 -1.12 -3.16 9.69
CA ILE A 123 -0.87 -3.40 8.28
C ILE A 123 -0.63 -2.12 7.46
N PHE A 124 -1.32 -1.01 7.71
CA PHE A 124 -1.08 0.26 7.03
C PHE A 124 0.27 0.84 7.40
N ASP A 125 0.69 0.74 8.66
CA ASP A 125 2.03 1.15 9.08
C ASP A 125 3.12 0.25 8.46
N ALA A 126 2.89 -1.06 8.44
CA ALA A 126 3.78 -2.02 7.79
C ALA A 126 3.90 -1.78 6.28
N LEU A 127 2.80 -1.42 5.60
CA LEU A 127 2.82 -1.06 4.19
C LEU A 127 3.70 0.17 3.91
N ARG A 128 3.76 1.14 4.82
CA ARG A 128 4.55 2.37 4.66
C ARG A 128 6.05 2.15 4.82
N LEU A 129 6.44 1.02 5.42
CA LEU A 129 7.82 0.57 5.56
C LEU A 129 8.31 -0.19 4.32
N LEU A 130 7.40 -0.59 3.42
CA LEU A 130 7.81 -1.12 2.12
C LEU A 130 8.36 -0.01 1.22
N PRO A 131 9.26 -0.34 0.28
CA PRO A 131 9.56 0.53 -0.84
C PRO A 131 8.28 0.96 -1.58
N ILE A 132 8.23 2.22 -2.01
CA ILE A 132 7.02 2.85 -2.59
C ILE A 132 6.36 1.98 -3.67
N ASP A 133 7.13 1.45 -4.62
CA ASP A 133 6.58 0.64 -5.71
C ASP A 133 6.05 -0.73 -5.25
N LEU A 134 6.60 -1.28 -4.16
CA LEU A 134 6.13 -2.53 -3.55
C LEU A 134 4.87 -2.31 -2.71
N GLN A 135 4.76 -1.15 -2.05
CA GLN A 135 3.50 -0.72 -1.45
C GLN A 135 2.43 -0.57 -2.55
N ILE A 136 2.70 0.25 -3.57
CA ILE A 136 1.75 0.53 -4.66
C ILE A 136 1.26 -0.76 -5.33
N VAL A 137 2.15 -1.71 -5.66
CA VAL A 137 1.74 -2.91 -6.38
C VAL A 137 0.73 -3.77 -5.60
N LEU A 138 0.88 -3.85 -4.27
CA LEU A 138 -0.07 -4.58 -3.42
C LEU A 138 -1.42 -3.86 -3.39
N GLU A 139 -1.41 -2.55 -3.20
CA GLU A 139 -2.63 -1.75 -3.13
C GLU A 139 -3.41 -1.79 -4.46
N LEU A 140 -2.72 -1.67 -5.59
CA LEU A 140 -3.34 -1.79 -6.92
C LEU A 140 -3.95 -3.19 -7.13
N LYS A 141 -3.25 -4.24 -6.71
CA LYS A 141 -3.70 -5.61 -6.90
C LYS A 141 -4.89 -5.95 -6.01
N TYR A 142 -4.87 -5.55 -4.74
CA TYR A 142 -5.81 -6.02 -3.74
C TYR A 142 -6.93 -5.01 -3.42
N TRP A 143 -6.66 -3.71 -3.43
CA TRP A 143 -7.69 -2.68 -3.22
C TRP A 143 -8.36 -2.26 -4.52
N GLU A 144 -7.58 -1.97 -5.56
CA GLU A 144 -8.13 -1.55 -6.86
C GLU A 144 -8.50 -2.73 -7.77
N GLN A 145 -8.13 -3.95 -7.38
CA GLN A 145 -8.41 -5.21 -8.10
C GLN A 145 -7.89 -5.20 -9.54
N LEU A 146 -6.74 -4.55 -9.75
CA LEU A 146 -6.13 -4.46 -11.07
C LEU A 146 -5.43 -5.76 -11.47
N THR A 147 -5.42 -6.01 -12.77
CA THR A 147 -4.66 -7.10 -13.39
C THR A 147 -3.16 -6.80 -13.36
N ALA A 148 -2.32 -7.84 -13.51
CA ALA A 148 -0.87 -7.64 -13.59
C ALA A 148 -0.46 -6.74 -14.77
N ILE A 149 -1.22 -6.77 -15.86
CA ILE A 149 -1.03 -5.91 -17.03
C ILE A 149 -1.30 -4.44 -16.65
N GLU A 150 -2.44 -4.15 -16.03
CA GLU A 150 -2.79 -2.79 -15.60
C GLU A 150 -1.81 -2.25 -14.55
N CYS A 151 -1.39 -3.07 -13.58
CA CYS A 151 -0.35 -2.70 -12.63
C CYS A 151 0.98 -2.38 -13.34
N GLY A 152 1.32 -3.12 -14.40
CA GLY A 152 2.53 -2.91 -15.18
C GLY A 152 2.53 -1.56 -15.89
N ILE A 153 1.38 -1.16 -16.44
CA ILE A 153 1.18 0.16 -17.04
C ILE A 153 1.36 1.29 -16.02
N ILE A 154 0.88 1.10 -14.78
CA ILE A 154 1.03 2.11 -13.71
C ILE A 154 2.48 2.21 -13.23
N LEU A 155 3.14 1.07 -13.03
CA LEU A 155 4.50 0.98 -12.50
C LEU A 155 5.59 1.17 -13.56
N ASP A 156 5.21 1.25 -14.84
CA ASP A 156 6.11 1.32 -16.00
C ASP A 156 7.06 0.11 -16.08
N VAL A 157 6.50 -1.10 -15.94
CA VAL A 157 7.24 -2.37 -16.03
C VAL A 157 6.39 -3.45 -16.70
N PRO A 158 7.00 -4.50 -17.29
CA PRO A 158 6.23 -5.57 -17.89
C PRO A 158 5.49 -6.41 -16.84
N ALA A 159 4.37 -7.01 -17.24
CA ALA A 159 3.46 -7.73 -16.35
C ALA A 159 4.13 -8.91 -15.60
N ASN A 160 5.16 -9.52 -16.18
CA ASN A 160 5.98 -10.54 -15.52
C ASN A 160 6.74 -9.98 -14.31
N THR A 161 7.27 -8.76 -14.40
CA THR A 161 7.94 -8.04 -13.31
C THR A 161 6.95 -7.66 -12.21
N VAL A 162 5.68 -7.39 -12.55
CA VAL A 162 4.64 -7.17 -11.53
C VAL A 162 4.46 -8.40 -10.65
N SER A 163 4.42 -9.60 -11.24
CA SER A 163 4.28 -10.84 -10.47
C SER A 163 5.43 -11.06 -9.50
N SER A 164 6.68 -10.80 -9.92
CA SER A 164 7.84 -10.90 -9.03
C SER A 164 7.83 -9.82 -7.94
N ARG A 165 7.40 -8.59 -8.28
CA ARG A 165 7.22 -7.49 -7.30
C ARG A 165 6.15 -7.81 -6.26
N ILE A 166 5.00 -8.38 -6.64
CA ILE A 166 3.96 -8.80 -5.70
C ILE A 166 4.52 -9.85 -4.73
N ARG A 167 5.21 -10.88 -5.24
CA ARG A 167 5.83 -11.90 -4.39
C ARG A 167 6.85 -11.30 -3.42
N ARG A 168 7.71 -10.39 -3.90
CA ARG A 168 8.68 -9.69 -3.07
C ARG A 168 8.01 -8.83 -2.00
N ALA A 169 6.99 -8.05 -2.39
CA ALA A 169 6.24 -7.18 -1.48
C ALA A 169 5.57 -7.98 -0.36
N LYS A 170 4.91 -9.12 -0.69
CA LYS A 170 4.32 -10.02 0.31
C LYS A 170 5.36 -10.52 1.30
N ARG A 171 6.51 -11.05 0.83
CA ARG A 171 7.57 -11.54 1.72
C ARG A 171 8.12 -10.46 2.65
N GLN A 172 8.39 -9.27 2.12
CA GLN A 172 8.91 -8.15 2.93
C GLN A 172 7.87 -7.68 3.94
N LEU A 173 6.60 -7.60 3.55
CA LEU A 173 5.51 -7.21 4.43
C LEU A 173 5.36 -8.19 5.60
N THR A 174 5.42 -9.50 5.33
CA THR A 174 5.39 -10.53 6.38
C THR A 174 6.54 -10.35 7.37
N ARG A 175 7.76 -10.10 6.90
CA ARG A 175 8.93 -9.85 7.77
C ARG A 175 8.73 -8.60 8.61
N ILE A 176 8.31 -7.48 8.00
CA ILE A 176 8.04 -6.22 8.72
C ILE A 176 6.99 -6.45 9.82
N LEU A 177 5.91 -7.18 9.52
CA LEU A 177 4.88 -7.50 10.50
C LEU A 177 5.41 -8.36 11.65
N GLN A 178 6.25 -9.35 11.36
CA GLN A 178 6.92 -10.17 12.38
C GLN A 178 7.87 -9.35 13.25
N ASP A 179 8.66 -8.45 12.65
CA ASP A 179 9.59 -7.58 13.37
C ASP A 179 8.85 -6.58 14.28
N MET A 180 7.74 -6.03 13.80
CA MET A 180 6.86 -5.17 14.58
C MET A 180 6.24 -5.93 15.78
N GLN A 181 5.98 -7.23 15.63
CA GLN A 181 5.53 -8.09 16.73
C GLN A 181 6.66 -8.44 17.71
N ALA A 182 7.89 -8.62 17.22
CA ALA A 182 9.06 -9.08 17.98
C ALA A 182 9.78 -7.98 18.79
N ARG A 183 9.61 -6.69 18.47
CA ARG A 183 10.27 -5.60 19.21
C ARG A 183 9.77 -5.47 20.67
N PRO A 184 10.64 -5.56 21.70
CA PRO A 184 10.29 -5.17 23.07
C PRO A 184 10.18 -3.64 23.18
N GLU A 185 9.17 -3.14 23.90
CA GLU A 185 9.04 -1.71 24.18
C GLU A 185 10.23 -1.23 25.03
N GLY A 186 11.09 -0.38 24.47
CA GLY A 186 12.28 0.15 25.14
C GLY A 186 13.45 0.54 24.21
N SER A 187 13.45 0.11 22.94
CA SER A 187 14.50 0.51 21.99
C SER A 187 14.23 1.92 21.42
N PRO A 188 15.23 2.83 21.43
CA PRO A 188 15.05 4.21 20.98
C PRO A 188 14.61 4.28 19.51
N SER A 189 13.67 5.18 19.26
CA SER A 189 12.89 5.42 18.05
C SER A 189 13.68 6.04 16.88
N GLY A 190 14.85 5.50 16.55
CA GLY A 190 15.76 6.12 15.59
C GLY A 190 16.33 5.24 14.48
N GLU A 191 16.50 3.94 14.69
CA GLU A 191 17.25 3.11 13.75
C GLU A 191 16.44 1.90 13.29
N TRP A 192 16.04 1.93 12.03
CA TRP A 192 15.68 0.76 11.26
C TRP A 192 16.98 0.21 10.64
N PRO A 193 17.25 -1.11 10.68
CA PRO A 193 18.40 -1.65 9.98
C PRO A 193 18.30 -1.33 8.48
N PRO A 194 19.39 -0.96 7.79
CA PRO A 194 19.33 -0.69 6.36
C PRO A 194 18.75 -1.90 5.63
N VAL A 195 17.76 -1.67 4.75
CA VAL A 195 17.21 -2.70 3.84
C VAL A 195 18.28 -3.02 2.80
N GLY A 196 19.25 -3.84 3.20
CA GLY A 196 20.44 -4.11 2.40
C GLY A 196 21.10 -5.39 2.89
N GLU A 197 20.55 -6.52 2.46
CA GLU A 197 21.27 -7.65 1.86
C GLU A 197 20.30 -8.82 1.70
N GLU A 198 20.09 -9.22 0.44
CA GLU A 198 19.43 -10.49 0.13
C GLU A 198 20.32 -11.64 0.62
N PRO A 199 19.81 -12.63 1.38
CA PRO A 199 20.52 -13.90 1.48
C PRO A 199 20.54 -14.56 0.09
N PRO A 200 21.62 -15.30 -0.26
CA PRO A 200 21.77 -15.89 -1.58
C PRO A 200 20.57 -16.77 -1.93
N SER A 201 20.12 -16.63 -3.17
CA SER A 201 19.12 -17.48 -3.82
C SER A 201 19.45 -18.95 -3.59
N GLY A 202 18.70 -19.64 -2.71
CA GLY A 202 19.04 -21.02 -2.38
C GLY A 202 18.00 -21.86 -1.66
N GLU A 203 16.97 -21.28 -1.05
CA GLU A 203 15.95 -22.09 -0.35
C GLU A 203 14.55 -21.64 -0.77
N GLU A 204 13.96 -22.42 -1.68
CA GLU A 204 12.53 -22.41 -1.95
C GLU A 204 11.79 -22.87 -0.68
N PRO A 205 10.79 -22.12 -0.18
CA PRO A 205 9.86 -22.68 0.79
C PRO A 205 9.03 -23.78 0.10
N PRO A 206 8.61 -24.84 0.82
CA PRO A 206 7.92 -25.98 0.23
C PRO A 206 6.67 -25.53 -0.52
N SER A 207 6.49 -26.09 -1.72
CA SER A 207 5.32 -25.93 -2.57
C SER A 207 4.06 -26.38 -1.83
N GLY A 208 3.40 -25.45 -1.14
CA GLY A 208 2.07 -25.62 -0.59
C GLY A 208 1.04 -25.53 -1.71
N GLU A 209 0.23 -26.58 -1.84
CA GLU A 209 -0.85 -26.75 -2.81
C GLU A 209 -1.82 -25.55 -2.85
N GLU A 210 -2.26 -25.19 -4.04
CA GLU A 210 -3.39 -24.26 -4.23
C GLU A 210 -4.64 -24.85 -3.54
N PRO A 211 -5.33 -24.12 -2.65
CA PRO A 211 -6.54 -24.63 -2.03
C PRO A 211 -7.66 -24.75 -3.09
N PRO A 212 -8.52 -25.78 -2.97
CA PRO A 212 -9.57 -26.03 -3.95
C PRO A 212 -10.56 -24.88 -4.02
N SER A 213 -10.98 -24.56 -5.23
CA SER A 213 -12.07 -23.65 -5.56
C SER A 213 -13.38 -24.11 -4.90
N GLY A 214 -13.59 -23.66 -3.67
CA GLY A 214 -14.84 -23.80 -2.92
C GLY A 214 -15.66 -22.51 -3.00
N GLU A 215 -16.89 -22.65 -3.49
CA GLU A 215 -17.90 -21.60 -3.54
C GLU A 215 -18.26 -21.11 -2.13
N GLY A 216 -17.98 -19.84 -1.87
CA GLY A 216 -18.34 -19.13 -0.66
C GLY A 216 -17.86 -17.69 -0.83
N SER A 217 -18.77 -16.79 -1.20
CA SER A 217 -18.44 -15.41 -1.59
C SER A 217 -17.76 -14.65 -0.44
N PRO A 218 -16.48 -14.26 -0.54
CA PRO A 218 -15.88 -13.29 0.36
C PRO A 218 -16.12 -11.89 -0.24
N SER A 219 -16.82 -11.06 0.52
CA SER A 219 -16.85 -9.61 0.33
C SER A 219 -15.43 -9.08 0.06
N SER A 220 -15.24 -8.21 -0.93
CA SER A 220 -14.01 -7.45 -1.23
C SER A 220 -12.66 -8.21 -1.41
N GLY A 221 -11.86 -7.79 -2.40
CA GLY A 221 -10.44 -8.20 -2.52
C GLY A 221 -9.61 -7.91 -1.26
N MET A 222 -10.06 -6.97 -0.43
CA MET A 222 -9.50 -6.67 0.89
C MET A 222 -9.67 -7.82 1.88
N ASP A 223 -10.83 -8.48 1.94
CA ASP A 223 -11.05 -9.54 2.94
C ASP A 223 -10.22 -10.78 2.57
N ARG A 224 -10.08 -11.06 1.27
CA ARG A 224 -9.18 -12.13 0.78
C ARG A 224 -7.72 -11.85 1.13
N TRP A 225 -7.26 -10.62 0.97
CA TRP A 225 -5.89 -10.26 1.33
C TRP A 225 -5.66 -10.24 2.84
N MET A 226 -6.60 -9.70 3.61
CA MET A 226 -6.53 -9.73 5.07
C MET A 226 -6.54 -11.17 5.57
N GLU A 227 -7.31 -12.07 4.96
CA GLU A 227 -7.27 -13.50 5.25
C GLU A 227 -5.91 -14.13 4.89
N GLU A 228 -5.34 -13.80 3.72
CA GLU A 228 -3.98 -14.22 3.36
C GLU A 228 -2.95 -13.72 4.40
N VAL A 229 -3.09 -12.49 4.88
CA VAL A 229 -2.22 -11.92 5.92
C VAL A 229 -2.42 -12.62 7.27
N ARG A 230 -3.67 -12.90 7.68
CA ARG A 230 -3.97 -13.66 8.89
C ARG A 230 -3.35 -15.04 8.84
N HIS A 231 -3.51 -15.74 7.73
CA HIS A 231 -2.94 -17.07 7.52
C HIS A 231 -1.40 -17.03 7.57
N LEU A 232 -0.77 -16.01 6.96
CA LEU A 232 0.68 -15.85 7.00
C LEU A 232 1.23 -15.54 8.41
N LEU A 233 0.43 -14.92 9.28
CA LEU A 233 0.83 -14.56 10.64
C LEU A 233 0.34 -15.54 11.72
N GLY A 234 -0.47 -16.55 11.36
CA GLY A 234 -1.07 -17.48 12.31
C GLY A 234 -2.17 -16.87 13.20
N GLY A 235 -2.76 -15.73 12.80
CA GLY A 235 -3.80 -15.03 13.58
C GLY A 235 -4.06 -13.60 13.09
N ASP A 236 -5.07 -12.92 13.65
CA ASP A 236 -5.33 -11.52 13.29
C ASP A 236 -4.21 -10.60 13.82
N PRO A 237 -3.52 -9.82 12.95
CA PRO A 237 -2.44 -8.93 13.39
C PRO A 237 -2.84 -8.01 14.55
N ARG A 238 -4.12 -7.61 14.65
CA ARG A 238 -4.63 -6.79 15.76
C ARG A 238 -4.72 -7.59 17.06
N GLU A 239 -5.26 -8.81 16.99
CA GLU A 239 -5.43 -9.66 18.17
C GLU A 239 -4.09 -10.13 18.72
N LEU A 240 -3.14 -10.46 17.85
CA LEU A 240 -1.80 -10.86 18.25
C LEU A 240 -1.07 -9.74 19.01
N LEU A 241 -1.22 -8.49 18.56
CA LEU A 241 -0.66 -7.34 19.27
C LEU A 241 -1.42 -7.01 20.56
N ALA A 242 -2.74 -7.10 20.57
CA ALA A 242 -3.55 -6.87 21.77
C ALA A 242 -3.32 -7.96 22.84
N GLN A 243 -3.12 -9.22 22.45
CA GLN A 243 -2.74 -10.31 23.36
C GLN A 243 -1.38 -10.02 24.01
N ARG A 244 -0.41 -9.50 23.24
CA ARG A 244 0.90 -9.08 23.76
C ARG A 244 0.80 -7.98 24.81
N GLU A 245 0.05 -6.92 24.52
CA GLU A 245 -0.18 -5.82 25.49
C GLU A 245 -0.83 -6.32 26.79
N ARG A 246 -1.71 -7.32 26.71
CA ARG A 246 -2.35 -7.95 27.88
C ARG A 246 -1.39 -8.82 28.67
N HIS A 247 -0.60 -9.67 28.00
CA HIS A 247 0.42 -10.50 28.65
C HIS A 247 1.48 -9.66 29.37
N GLN A 248 1.82 -8.49 28.83
CA GLN A 248 2.79 -7.57 29.41
C GLN A 248 2.28 -6.77 30.62
N LYS A 249 0.95 -6.58 30.75
CA LYS A 249 0.31 -5.91 31.90
C LYS A 249 0.04 -6.85 33.09
N THR A 250 0.27 -8.15 32.95
CA THR A 250 0.17 -9.08 34.08
C THR A 250 1.44 -8.95 34.93
N PRO A 251 1.38 -8.41 36.17
CA PRO A 251 2.56 -8.33 37.01
C PRO A 251 3.09 -9.75 37.30
N PRO A 252 4.41 -9.95 37.44
CA PRO A 252 4.96 -11.24 37.82
C PRO A 252 4.33 -11.69 39.15
N PRO A 253 4.06 -13.00 39.33
CA PRO A 253 3.53 -13.51 40.58
C PRO A 253 4.45 -13.10 41.73
N PRO A 254 3.91 -12.70 42.89
CA PRO A 254 4.74 -12.30 44.02
C PRO A 254 5.69 -13.44 44.35
N THR A 255 6.99 -13.12 44.33
CA THR A 255 8.02 -14.06 44.76
C THR A 255 7.75 -14.34 46.23
N LEU A 256 7.41 -15.59 46.56
CA LEU A 256 7.37 -16.04 47.94
C LEU A 256 8.81 -15.98 48.44
N GLU A 257 9.18 -14.86 49.07
CA GLU A 257 10.36 -14.80 49.90
C GLU A 257 10.16 -15.79 51.04
N ASP A 258 11.07 -16.75 51.12
CA ASP A 258 11.16 -17.74 52.18
C ASP A 258 11.18 -17.04 53.54
N ASP A 259 10.11 -17.26 54.30
CA ASP A 259 10.02 -17.01 55.73
C ASP A 259 10.98 -17.98 56.43
N GLN A 260 12.26 -17.59 56.54
CA GLN A 260 13.21 -18.22 57.46
C GLN A 260 13.23 -17.43 58.76
N GLY A 261 12.36 -17.83 59.68
CA GLY A 261 12.46 -17.59 61.12
C GLY A 261 12.86 -18.86 61.86
#